data_AF-A0A953JKR3-F1
#
_entry.id   AF-A0A953JKR3-F1
#
_cell.length_a   1.000
_cell.length_b   1.000
_cell.length_c   1.000
_cell.angle_alpha   90.00
_cell.angle_beta   90.00
_cell.angle_gamma   90.00
#
_symmetry.space_group_name_H-M   'P 1'
#
loop_
_entity.id
_entity.type
_entity.pdbx_description
1 polymer ?
#
loop_
_entity_poly.entity_id
_entity_poly.type
_entity_poly.pdbx_seq_one_letter_code
_entity_poly.pdbx_strand_id
1 'polypeptide(L)'
;MLMAGATPKFAAQAIRKVHDIGWKPMFFMTNVSISVGSVIQPAGPEKAVGIITSAYLKDATDPAWKDDPGMKEWRAFMNKYMPDADQTDGNYVYSYGVSKTLMQVLHQCGNDFSRENFMKQVANLKDLEIPTLLPGIKVNTSPTNYHPIRQMQLQKWNGSTWERFGNVIEGAEI
;
A
#
# COMPACT_ATOMS: atom_id res chain seq x y z
N MET A 1 -1.84 23.93 6.90
CA MET A 1 -1.69 22.46 6.76
C MET A 1 -3.07 21.86 6.48
N LEU A 2 -3.18 20.90 5.57
CA LEU A 2 -4.40 20.15 5.28
C LEU A 2 -4.12 18.66 5.51
N MET A 3 -5.01 18.00 6.23
CA MET A 3 -5.03 16.53 6.36
C MET A 3 -6.33 16.03 5.75
N ALA A 4 -6.27 15.30 4.62
CA ALA A 4 -7.45 14.72 4.00
C ALA A 4 -7.59 13.25 4.38
N GLY A 5 -8.54 12.99 5.29
CA GLY A 5 -9.07 11.68 5.65
C GLY A 5 -10.19 11.25 4.70
N ALA A 6 -9.88 10.77 3.50
CA ALA A 6 -10.89 10.48 2.49
C ALA A 6 -10.63 9.15 1.76
N THR A 7 -11.69 8.56 1.23
CA THR A 7 -11.63 7.42 0.28
C THR A 7 -11.35 7.92 -1.14
N PRO A 8 -10.93 7.04 -2.08
CA PRO A 8 -10.35 7.43 -3.37
C PRO A 8 -11.09 8.53 -4.14
N LYS A 9 -12.41 8.39 -4.33
CA LYS A 9 -13.22 9.36 -5.06
C LYS A 9 -13.22 10.75 -4.42
N PHE A 10 -13.39 10.81 -3.09
CA PHE A 10 -13.44 12.07 -2.35
C PHE A 10 -12.06 12.70 -2.23
N ALA A 11 -11.00 11.88 -2.14
CA ALA A 11 -9.64 12.37 -2.20
C ALA A 11 -9.34 13.04 -3.56
N ALA A 12 -9.68 12.39 -4.67
CA ALA A 12 -9.52 12.99 -5.99
C ALA A 12 -10.29 14.31 -6.14
N GLN A 13 -11.51 14.38 -5.60
CA GLN A 13 -12.30 15.62 -5.56
C GLN A 13 -11.65 16.70 -4.71
N ALA A 14 -11.09 16.35 -3.54
CA ALA A 14 -10.38 17.27 -2.67
C ALA A 14 -9.13 17.82 -3.34
N ILE A 15 -8.32 16.97 -3.99
CA ILE A 15 -7.13 17.38 -4.75
C ILE A 15 -7.51 18.43 -5.79
N ARG A 16 -8.52 18.13 -6.63
CA ARG A 16 -9.01 19.08 -7.63
C ARG A 16 -9.46 20.38 -6.99
N LYS A 17 -10.30 20.31 -5.96
CA LYS A 17 -10.87 21.52 -5.35
C LYS A 17 -9.80 22.41 -4.72
N VAL A 18 -8.84 21.83 -3.99
CA VAL A 18 -7.72 22.56 -3.38
C VAL A 18 -6.91 23.29 -4.45
N HIS A 19 -6.59 22.61 -5.55
CA HIS A 19 -5.88 23.20 -6.68
C HIS A 19 -6.69 24.30 -7.38
N ASP A 20 -7.97 24.03 -7.71
CA ASP A 20 -8.81 24.93 -8.51
C ASP A 20 -9.14 26.25 -7.78
N ILE A 21 -9.12 26.27 -6.45
CA ILE A 21 -9.24 27.51 -5.65
C ILE A 21 -7.90 28.21 -5.40
N GLY A 22 -6.81 27.69 -5.96
CA GLY A 22 -5.46 28.24 -5.78
C GLY A 22 -4.89 28.06 -4.37
N TRP A 23 -5.48 27.21 -3.53
CA TRP A 23 -4.99 26.98 -2.18
C TRP A 23 -3.78 26.04 -2.20
N LYS A 24 -2.67 26.47 -1.58
CA LYS A 24 -1.40 25.72 -1.56
C LYS A 24 -0.99 25.29 -0.14
N PRO A 25 -1.79 24.48 0.57
CA PRO A 25 -1.39 24.00 1.89
C PRO A 25 -0.29 22.94 1.76
N MET A 26 0.47 22.74 2.83
CA MET A 26 1.11 21.44 3.05
C MET A 26 -0.01 20.40 3.17
N PHE A 27 -0.12 19.52 2.18
CA PHE A 27 -1.25 18.63 1.99
C PHE A 27 -0.83 17.18 2.29
N PHE A 28 -1.32 16.65 3.41
CA PHE A 28 -1.24 15.25 3.76
C PHE A 28 -2.51 14.51 3.35
N MET A 29 -2.35 13.32 2.78
CA MET A 29 -3.44 12.44 2.36
C MET A 29 -3.24 11.05 2.96
N THR A 30 -4.34 10.38 3.33
CA THR A 30 -4.23 9.01 3.85
C THR A 30 -3.65 8.06 2.81
N ASN A 31 -2.96 7.03 3.29
CA ASN A 31 -2.49 5.92 2.45
C ASN A 31 -3.64 5.23 1.68
N VAL A 32 -4.88 5.25 2.20
CA VAL A 32 -6.05 4.64 1.53
C VAL A 32 -6.32 5.27 0.15
N SER A 33 -5.88 6.52 -0.07
CA SER A 33 -6.09 7.24 -1.32
C SER A 33 -4.80 7.41 -2.15
N ILE A 34 -3.81 6.54 -1.96
CA ILE A 34 -2.49 6.65 -2.59
C ILE A 34 -2.45 6.24 -4.07
N SER A 35 -3.45 5.49 -4.53
CA SER A 35 -3.44 4.84 -5.85
C SER A 35 -3.30 5.84 -7.00
N VAL A 36 -2.32 5.59 -7.88
CA VAL A 36 -2.07 6.44 -9.04
C VAL A 36 -3.22 6.33 -10.05
N GLY A 37 -3.63 5.11 -10.41
CA GLY A 37 -4.72 4.87 -11.34
C GLY A 37 -6.08 5.36 -10.83
N SER A 38 -6.42 5.07 -9.57
CA SER A 38 -7.78 5.35 -9.07
C SER A 38 -7.95 6.71 -8.36
N VAL A 39 -6.87 7.42 -8.02
CA VAL A 39 -6.93 8.74 -7.36
C VAL A 39 -6.19 9.82 -8.13
N ILE A 40 -4.90 9.63 -8.39
CA ILE A 40 -4.06 10.70 -8.95
C ILE A 40 -4.43 11.02 -10.40
N GLN A 41 -4.60 10.00 -11.25
CA GLN A 41 -4.99 10.20 -12.65
C GLN A 41 -6.35 10.94 -12.77
N PRO A 42 -7.44 10.52 -12.08
CA PRO A 42 -8.70 11.26 -12.11
C PRO A 42 -8.64 12.67 -11.48
N ALA A 43 -7.71 12.90 -10.57
CA ALA A 43 -7.51 14.22 -9.95
C ALA A 43 -6.80 15.20 -10.89
N GLY A 44 -6.01 14.70 -11.85
CA GLY A 44 -5.02 15.48 -12.58
C GLY A 44 -3.67 15.37 -11.86
N PRO A 45 -2.69 14.61 -12.40
CA PRO A 45 -1.38 14.42 -11.78
C PRO A 45 -0.65 15.71 -11.40
N GLU A 46 -0.82 16.75 -12.22
CA GLU A 46 -0.28 18.08 -11.98
C GLU A 46 -0.88 18.76 -10.75
N LYS A 47 -2.15 18.48 -10.43
CA LYS A 47 -2.87 19.05 -9.28
C LYS A 47 -2.44 18.42 -7.96
N ALA A 48 -1.86 17.22 -8.02
CA ALA A 48 -1.41 16.47 -6.86
C ALA A 48 0.05 16.75 -6.46
N VAL A 49 0.79 17.56 -7.23
CA VAL A 49 2.21 17.82 -6.99
C VAL A 49 2.43 18.37 -5.58
N GLY A 50 3.33 17.73 -4.83
CA GLY A 50 3.68 18.12 -3.46
C GLY A 50 2.82 17.49 -2.37
N ILE A 51 1.75 16.74 -2.70
CA ILE A 51 0.99 15.97 -1.71
C ILE A 51 1.89 14.93 -1.06
N ILE A 52 1.77 14.79 0.26
CA ILE A 52 2.52 13.84 1.08
C ILE A 52 1.56 12.77 1.59
N THR A 53 2.04 11.53 1.62
CA THR A 53 1.30 10.40 2.18
C THR A 53 2.28 9.39 2.77
N SER A 54 1.75 8.38 3.48
CA SER A 54 2.53 7.24 3.95
C SER A 54 2.33 6.05 3.02
N ALA A 55 3.33 5.18 2.93
CA ALA A 55 3.32 3.96 2.13
C ALA A 55 3.94 2.80 2.90
N TYR A 56 3.37 1.61 2.73
CA TYR A 56 3.98 0.35 3.18
C TYR A 56 4.12 -0.68 2.05
N LEU A 57 3.53 -0.40 0.88
CA LEU A 57 3.61 -1.21 -0.34
C LEU A 57 4.47 -0.50 -1.39
N LYS A 58 5.07 -1.30 -2.26
CA LYS A 58 5.65 -0.84 -3.53
C LYS A 58 4.54 -0.29 -4.42
N ASP A 59 4.81 0.81 -5.13
CA ASP A 59 3.88 1.36 -6.11
C ASP A 59 4.13 0.70 -7.48
N ALA A 60 3.09 0.21 -8.15
CA ALA A 60 3.23 -0.46 -9.44
C ALA A 60 3.72 0.45 -10.57
N THR A 61 3.49 1.76 -10.43
CA THR A 61 3.86 2.81 -11.39
C THR A 61 5.24 3.42 -11.10
N ASP A 62 5.83 3.17 -9.93
CA ASP A 62 7.17 3.63 -9.60
C ASP A 62 8.24 2.83 -10.40
N PRO A 63 9.03 3.49 -11.27
CA PRO A 63 10.01 2.83 -12.11
C PRO A 63 11.12 2.13 -11.31
N ALA A 64 11.34 2.50 -10.04
CA ALA A 64 12.29 1.84 -9.16
C ALA A 64 11.97 0.34 -8.98
N TRP A 65 10.71 -0.07 -9.15
CA TRP A 65 10.28 -1.47 -9.01
C TRP A 65 10.10 -2.20 -10.34
N LYS A 66 10.59 -1.64 -11.44
CA LYS A 66 10.53 -2.30 -12.76
C LYS A 66 11.22 -3.67 -12.72
N ASP A 67 12.40 -3.72 -12.10
CA ASP A 67 13.24 -4.91 -12.06
C ASP A 67 13.17 -5.71 -10.76
N ASP A 68 12.37 -5.26 -9.80
CA ASP A 68 12.15 -5.93 -8.52
C ASP A 68 11.52 -7.33 -8.73
N PRO A 69 12.12 -8.41 -8.19
CA PRO A 69 11.62 -9.77 -8.36
C PRO A 69 10.18 -9.96 -7.89
N GLY A 70 9.82 -9.35 -6.75
CA GLY A 70 8.47 -9.45 -6.19
C GLY A 70 7.41 -8.76 -7.04
N MET A 71 7.74 -7.60 -7.60
CA MET A 71 6.85 -6.90 -8.53
C MET A 71 6.82 -7.57 -9.91
N LYS A 72 7.88 -8.25 -10.35
CA LYS A 72 7.82 -9.12 -11.54
C LYS A 72 6.89 -10.31 -11.33
N GLU A 73 6.93 -10.94 -10.17
CA GLU A 73 6.00 -12.02 -9.80
C GLU A 73 4.55 -11.52 -9.80
N TRP A 74 4.28 -10.38 -9.16
CA TRP A 74 2.96 -9.76 -9.16
C TRP A 74 2.47 -9.41 -10.58
N ARG A 75 3.30 -8.78 -11.42
CA ARG A 75 2.94 -8.47 -12.83
C ARG A 75 2.66 -9.74 -13.63
N ALA A 76 3.44 -10.81 -13.43
CA ALA A 76 3.19 -12.09 -14.09
C ALA A 76 1.85 -12.70 -13.67
N PHE A 77 1.49 -12.61 -12.38
CA PHE A 77 0.18 -13.01 -11.89
C PHE A 77 -0.95 -12.19 -12.54
N MET A 78 -0.83 -10.85 -12.54
CA MET A 78 -1.83 -9.96 -13.13
C MET A 78 -2.02 -10.24 -14.62
N ASN A 79 -0.93 -10.36 -15.39
CA ASN A 79 -0.99 -10.63 -16.82
C ASN A 79 -1.66 -11.98 -17.15
N LYS A 80 -1.49 -12.99 -16.28
CA LYS A 80 -2.04 -14.32 -16.50
C LYS A 80 -3.52 -14.42 -16.13
N TYR A 81 -3.91 -13.83 -15.00
CA TYR A 81 -5.23 -14.07 -14.41
C TYR A 81 -6.17 -12.87 -14.49
N MET A 82 -5.64 -11.67 -14.74
CA MET A 82 -6.40 -10.42 -14.79
C MET A 82 -5.85 -9.49 -15.89
N PRO A 83 -5.75 -9.95 -17.16
CA PRO A 83 -5.08 -9.21 -18.22
C PRO A 83 -5.71 -7.84 -18.52
N ASP A 84 -7.01 -7.68 -18.26
CA ASP A 84 -7.76 -6.44 -18.48
C ASP A 84 -7.80 -5.51 -17.25
N ALA A 85 -7.16 -5.89 -16.14
CA ALA A 85 -7.12 -5.07 -14.93
C ALA A 85 -6.19 -3.86 -15.09
N ASP A 86 -6.60 -2.72 -14.52
CA ASP A 86 -5.74 -1.54 -14.43
C ASP A 86 -4.61 -1.77 -13.42
N GLN A 87 -3.44 -2.16 -13.92
CA GLN A 87 -2.25 -2.39 -13.09
C GLN A 87 -1.69 -1.11 -12.45
N THR A 88 -2.22 0.07 -12.78
CA THR A 88 -1.89 1.32 -12.08
C THR A 88 -2.75 1.52 -10.82
N ASP A 89 -3.78 0.69 -10.60
CA ASP A 89 -4.53 0.70 -9.34
C ASP A 89 -3.78 -0.05 -8.23
N GLY A 90 -3.34 0.70 -7.21
CA GLY A 90 -2.62 0.17 -6.06
C GLY A 90 -3.37 -0.91 -5.27
N ASN A 91 -4.70 -1.00 -5.41
CA ASN A 91 -5.50 -2.06 -4.78
C ASN A 91 -5.08 -3.45 -5.21
N TYR A 92 -4.64 -3.65 -6.45
CA TYR A 92 -4.18 -4.98 -6.91
C TYR A 92 -2.88 -5.41 -6.24
N VAL A 93 -1.98 -4.47 -5.97
CA VAL A 93 -0.74 -4.72 -5.23
C VAL A 93 -1.05 -5.07 -3.77
N TYR A 94 -1.97 -4.33 -3.15
CA TYR A 94 -2.47 -4.60 -1.81
C TYR A 94 -3.12 -5.98 -1.70
N SER A 95 -4.07 -6.30 -2.59
CA SER A 95 -4.77 -7.58 -2.60
C SER A 95 -3.82 -8.75 -2.76
N TYR A 96 -2.84 -8.64 -3.67
CA TYR A 96 -1.81 -9.68 -3.81
C TYR A 96 -1.02 -9.91 -2.52
N GLY A 97 -0.63 -8.83 -1.83
CA GLY A 97 0.08 -8.91 -0.57
C GLY A 97 -0.75 -9.57 0.54
N VAL A 98 -2.01 -9.18 0.68
CA VAL A 98 -2.95 -9.78 1.65
C VAL A 98 -3.17 -11.27 1.35
N SER A 99 -3.36 -11.63 0.07
CA SER A 99 -3.52 -13.03 -0.34
C SER A 99 -2.27 -13.85 -0.02
N LYS A 100 -1.07 -13.32 -0.24
CA LYS A 100 0.20 -14.00 0.13
C LYS A 100 0.31 -14.22 1.64
N THR A 101 -0.08 -13.24 2.45
CA THR A 101 -0.14 -13.39 3.91
C THR A 101 -1.13 -14.49 4.32
N LEU A 102 -2.32 -14.53 3.72
CA LEU A 102 -3.29 -15.60 3.99
C LEU A 102 -2.76 -16.98 3.56
N MET A 103 -2.10 -17.08 2.40
CA MET A 103 -1.47 -18.31 1.95
C MET A 103 -0.42 -18.82 2.95
N GLN A 104 0.38 -17.93 3.55
CA GLN A 104 1.33 -18.29 4.59
C GLN A 104 0.62 -18.88 5.83
N VAL A 105 -0.45 -18.23 6.30
CA VAL A 105 -1.24 -18.73 7.44
C VAL A 105 -1.81 -20.12 7.13
N LEU A 106 -2.38 -20.30 5.94
CA LEU A 106 -2.93 -21.59 5.51
C LEU A 106 -1.85 -22.66 5.41
N HIS A 107 -0.65 -22.33 4.94
CA HIS A 107 0.48 -23.25 4.92
C HIS A 107 0.89 -23.67 6.34
N GLN A 108 0.95 -22.73 7.28
CA GLN A 108 1.24 -23.01 8.69
C GLN A 108 0.18 -23.88 9.39
N CYS A 109 -1.07 -23.90 8.88
CA CYS A 109 -2.12 -24.76 9.43
C CYS A 109 -1.87 -26.25 9.17
N GLY A 110 -1.05 -26.59 8.16
CA GLY A 110 -0.81 -27.98 7.77
C GLY A 110 -2.11 -28.65 7.33
N ASN A 111 -2.58 -29.62 8.13
CA ASN A 111 -3.81 -30.38 7.85
C ASN A 111 -4.98 -30.00 8.78
N ASP A 112 -4.77 -29.09 9.74
CA ASP A 112 -5.81 -28.66 10.70
C ASP A 112 -6.27 -27.24 10.37
N PHE A 113 -7.38 -27.14 9.64
CA PHE A 113 -8.01 -25.86 9.29
C PHE A 113 -9.13 -25.46 10.26
N SER A 114 -9.14 -26.01 11.48
CA SER A 114 -10.06 -25.56 12.51
C SER A 114 -9.86 -24.07 12.82
N ARG A 115 -10.94 -23.39 13.24
CA ARG A 115 -10.88 -21.97 13.62
C ARG A 115 -9.82 -21.71 14.71
N GLU A 116 -9.69 -22.63 15.65
CA GLU A 116 -8.72 -22.53 16.75
C GLU A 116 -7.28 -22.52 16.23
N ASN A 117 -6.90 -23.51 15.42
CA ASN A 117 -5.55 -23.56 14.84
C ASN A 117 -5.32 -22.40 13.87
N PHE A 118 -6.30 -22.06 13.03
CA PHE A 118 -6.19 -20.92 12.12
C PHE A 118 -5.87 -19.62 12.88
N MET A 119 -6.63 -19.30 13.93
CA MET A 119 -6.38 -18.09 14.73
C MET A 119 -5.05 -18.14 15.46
N LYS A 120 -4.62 -19.32 15.92
CA LYS A 120 -3.27 -19.52 16.48
C LYS A 120 -2.17 -19.19 15.47
N GLN A 121 -2.32 -19.59 14.20
CA GLN A 121 -1.35 -19.27 13.15
C GLN A 121 -1.39 -17.79 12.74
N VAL A 122 -2.59 -17.20 12.63
CA VAL A 122 -2.77 -15.76 12.40
C VAL A 122 -2.05 -14.93 13.45
N ALA A 123 -2.08 -15.36 14.72
CA ALA A 123 -1.43 -14.70 15.83
C ALA A 123 0.07 -15.02 15.98
N ASN A 124 0.69 -15.73 15.03
CA ASN A 124 2.08 -16.17 15.14
C ASN A 124 2.88 -15.99 13.84
N LEU A 125 2.62 -14.91 13.10
CA LEU A 125 3.45 -14.50 11.96
C LEU A 125 4.68 -13.76 12.49
N LYS A 126 5.87 -14.18 12.05
CA LYS A 126 7.16 -13.59 12.45
C LYS A 126 7.99 -13.30 11.22
N ASP A 127 8.40 -12.04 11.10
CA ASP A 127 9.28 -11.55 10.05
C ASP A 127 8.89 -11.99 8.63
N LEU A 128 7.58 -12.11 8.39
CA LEU A 128 7.07 -12.59 7.12
C LEU A 128 7.27 -11.51 6.05
N GLU A 129 8.12 -11.81 5.08
CA GLU A 129 8.35 -10.97 3.91
C GLU A 129 7.26 -11.21 2.87
N ILE A 130 6.65 -10.12 2.41
CA ILE A 130 5.65 -10.16 1.34
C ILE A 130 6.23 -9.42 0.14
N PRO A 131 6.21 -10.00 -1.07
CA PRO A 131 6.90 -9.45 -2.23
C PRO A 131 6.55 -8.01 -2.59
N THR A 132 5.33 -7.58 -2.26
CA THR A 132 4.80 -6.25 -2.57
C THR A 132 5.04 -5.21 -1.48
N LEU A 133 5.59 -5.57 -0.33
CA LEU A 133 5.95 -4.61 0.73
C LEU A 133 7.20 -3.82 0.38
N LEU A 134 7.32 -2.61 0.93
CA LEU A 134 8.56 -1.85 0.85
C LEU A 134 9.70 -2.57 1.57
N PRO A 135 10.95 -2.43 1.10
CA PRO A 135 12.12 -2.97 1.80
C PRO A 135 12.17 -2.52 3.27
N GLY A 136 12.46 -3.46 4.17
CA GLY A 136 12.51 -3.22 5.61
C GLY A 136 11.15 -3.32 6.33
N ILE A 137 10.04 -3.53 5.60
CA ILE A 137 8.72 -3.76 6.19
C ILE A 137 8.39 -5.25 6.15
N LYS A 138 8.00 -5.80 7.31
CA LYS A 138 7.65 -7.21 7.47
C LYS A 138 6.30 -7.38 8.16
N VAL A 139 5.63 -8.49 7.87
CA VAL A 139 4.39 -8.87 8.56
C VAL A 139 4.73 -9.57 9.87
N ASN A 140 4.22 -9.02 10.97
CA ASN A 140 4.41 -9.52 12.33
C ASN A 140 3.10 -9.49 13.11
N THR A 141 2.77 -10.60 13.77
CA THR A 141 1.63 -10.69 14.68
C THR A 141 2.02 -11.43 15.97
N SER A 142 1.21 -11.25 17.00
CA SER A 142 1.31 -11.97 18.27
C SER A 142 -0.08 -12.24 18.84
N PRO A 143 -0.21 -13.11 19.87
CA PRO A 143 -1.47 -13.30 20.59
C PRO A 143 -2.03 -12.02 21.23
N THR A 144 -1.18 -11.01 21.43
CA THR A 144 -1.54 -9.71 22.00
C THR A 144 -1.59 -8.57 20.98
N ASN A 145 -1.14 -8.80 19.73
CA ASN A 145 -1.10 -7.79 18.69
C ASN A 145 -1.44 -8.38 17.32
N TYR A 146 -2.62 -8.04 16.82
CA TYR A 146 -3.15 -8.49 15.53
C TYR A 146 -2.95 -7.46 14.40
N HIS A 147 -2.12 -6.42 14.61
CA HIS A 147 -1.79 -5.45 13.56
C HIS A 147 -0.57 -5.93 12.76
N PRO A 148 -0.76 -6.53 11.56
CA PRO A 148 0.31 -7.23 10.86
C PRO A 148 1.45 -6.31 10.39
N ILE A 149 1.14 -5.05 10.09
CA ILE A 149 2.10 -4.05 9.62
C ILE A 149 1.92 -2.81 10.47
N ARG A 150 3.00 -2.38 11.11
CA ARG A 150 3.06 -1.15 11.91
C ARG A 150 4.09 -0.17 11.37
N GLN A 151 4.72 -0.51 10.26
CA GLN A 151 5.79 0.25 9.65
C GLN A 151 5.27 0.97 8.40
N MET A 152 5.79 2.17 8.13
CA MET A 152 5.47 2.95 6.94
C MET A 152 6.63 3.88 6.58
N GLN A 153 6.71 4.30 5.32
CA GLN A 153 7.64 5.32 4.84
C GLN A 153 6.84 6.46 4.22
N LEU A 154 7.31 7.70 4.39
CA LEU A 154 6.66 8.84 3.74
C LEU A 154 7.04 8.92 2.27
N GLN A 155 6.11 9.42 1.46
CA GLN A 155 6.35 9.71 0.06
C GLN A 155 5.61 10.96 -0.39
N LYS A 156 6.15 11.61 -1.43
CA LYS A 156 5.62 12.86 -2.00
C LYS A 156 5.39 12.69 -3.50
N TRP A 157 4.24 13.16 -3.98
CA TRP A 157 3.98 13.14 -5.42
C TRP A 157 4.80 14.21 -6.12
N ASN A 158 5.62 13.83 -7.10
CA ASN A 158 6.49 14.76 -7.83
C ASN A 158 5.91 15.20 -9.19
N GLY A 159 4.73 14.70 -9.56
CA GLY A 159 4.08 14.96 -10.85
C GLY A 159 4.03 13.74 -11.77
N SER A 160 4.89 12.75 -11.55
CA SER A 160 4.92 11.51 -12.34
C SER A 160 4.88 10.24 -11.50
N THR A 161 5.49 10.25 -10.32
CA THR A 161 5.50 9.12 -9.40
C THR A 161 5.53 9.57 -7.94
N TRP A 162 5.31 8.63 -7.04
CA TRP A 162 5.50 8.84 -5.61
C TRP A 162 6.98 8.67 -5.26
N GLU A 163 7.61 9.76 -4.83
CA GLU A 163 9.00 9.76 -4.40
C GLU A 163 9.08 9.56 -2.88
N ARG A 164 9.63 8.42 -2.46
CA ARG A 164 9.83 8.07 -1.06
C ARG A 164 10.92 8.92 -0.43
N PHE A 165 10.71 9.36 0.81
CA PHE A 165 11.70 10.14 1.56
C PHE A 165 11.67 9.81 3.06
N GLY A 166 12.79 10.09 3.74
CA GLY A 166 12.98 9.71 5.14
C GLY A 166 13.16 8.19 5.31
N ASN A 167 13.39 7.79 6.56
CA ASN A 167 13.53 6.39 6.93
C ASN A 167 12.15 5.72 7.10
N VAL A 168 12.14 4.39 7.15
CA VAL A 168 10.96 3.65 7.62
C VAL A 168 10.67 4.06 9.07
N ILE A 169 9.42 4.35 9.34
CA ILE A 169 8.88 4.78 10.63
C ILE A 169 8.03 3.62 11.16
N GLU A 170 8.24 3.26 12.42
CA GLU A 170 7.39 2.30 13.12
C GLU A 170 6.39 3.04 14.01
N GLY A 171 5.12 2.68 13.92
CA GLY A 171 4.06 3.20 14.78
C GLY A 171 4.30 2.79 16.23
N ALA A 172 3.94 3.66 17.18
CA ALA A 172 4.19 3.47 18.60
C ALA A 172 3.85 2.05 19.08
N GLU A 173 4.69 1.49 19.96
CA GLU A 173 4.43 0.28 20.74
C GLU A 173 3.26 0.51 21.71
N ILE A 174 2.05 0.63 21.19
CA ILE A 174 0.81 0.50 21.97
C ILE A 174 0.49 -0.98 22.11
#